data_AF-A0A2H1JMK9-F1
#
_entry.id   AF-A0A2H1JMK9-F1
#
_cell.length_a   1.000
_cell.length_b   1.000
_cell.length_c   1.000
_cell.angle_alpha   90.00
_cell.angle_beta   90.00
_cell.angle_gamma   90.00
#
_symmetry.space_group_name_H-M   'P 1'
#
loop_
_entity.id
_entity.type
_entity.pdbx_description
1 polymer ?
#
loop_
_entity_poly.entity_id
_entity_poly.type
_entity_poly.pdbx_seq_one_letter_code
_entity_poly.pdbx_strand_id
1 'polypeptide(L)'
;MSRLTDLLRAAKQLDPQLGEDLEAEIRPFQERLPFGLNFERHAPEAVELAGHKIRKGSKVRVLPSRGSTARGDQRVWVVTAIKEDSVDITTPQHRGDRDFNG
;
A
#
# COMPACT_ATOMS: atom_id res chain seq x y z
N MET A 1 -17.21 -15.03 1.33
CA MET A 1 -17.97 -13.84 0.90
C MET A 1 -18.36 -14.03 -0.56
N SER A 2 -19.65 -14.02 -0.89
CA SER A 2 -20.17 -14.19 -2.25
C SER A 2 -20.04 -12.90 -3.07
N ARG A 3 -19.72 -13.00 -4.37
CA ARG A 3 -19.67 -11.83 -5.26
C ARG A 3 -21.09 -11.46 -5.70
N LEU A 4 -21.33 -10.19 -6.00
CA LEU A 4 -22.63 -9.70 -6.51
C LEU A 4 -23.11 -10.49 -7.75
N THR A 5 -22.17 -10.87 -8.63
CA THR A 5 -22.43 -11.71 -9.81
C THR A 5 -23.00 -13.08 -9.46
N ASP A 6 -22.57 -13.66 -8.33
CA ASP A 6 -23.00 -14.98 -7.89
C ASP A 6 -24.41 -14.90 -7.29
N LEU A 7 -24.71 -13.81 -6.56
CA LEU A 7 -26.04 -13.53 -6.03
C LEU A 7 -27.06 -13.25 -7.14
N LEU A 8 -26.67 -12.50 -8.17
CA LEU A 8 -27.55 -12.22 -9.31
C LEU A 8 -27.87 -13.50 -10.10
N ARG A 9 -26.89 -14.39 -10.25
CA ARG A 9 -27.10 -15.71 -10.86
C ARG A 9 -28.06 -16.58 -10.03
N ALA A 10 -27.89 -16.59 -8.71
CA ALA A 10 -28.78 -17.32 -7.82
C ALA A 10 -30.22 -16.74 -7.87
N ALA A 11 -30.36 -15.42 -7.94
CA ALA A 11 -31.66 -14.76 -8.10
C ALA A 11 -32.34 -15.17 -9.41
N LYS A 12 -31.63 -15.16 -10.55
CA LYS A 12 -32.16 -15.61 -11.85
C LYS A 12 -32.60 -17.08 -11.86
N GLN A 13 -31.93 -17.93 -11.10
CA GLN A 13 -32.31 -19.34 -10.97
C GLN A 13 -33.59 -19.54 -10.14
N LEU A 14 -33.82 -18.67 -9.16
CA LEU A 14 -35.02 -18.72 -8.31
C LEU A 14 -36.22 -18.06 -8.99
N ASP A 15 -35.99 -16.90 -9.61
CA ASP A 15 -36.98 -16.11 -10.33
C ASP A 15 -36.30 -15.37 -11.50
N PRO A 16 -36.53 -15.82 -12.75
CA PRO A 16 -35.93 -15.21 -13.93
C PRO A 16 -36.33 -13.75 -14.11
N GLN A 17 -37.58 -13.38 -13.82
CA GLN A 17 -38.08 -12.03 -14.02
C GLN A 17 -37.42 -11.07 -13.02
N LEU A 18 -37.43 -11.44 -11.74
CA LEU A 18 -36.77 -10.66 -10.70
C LEU A 18 -35.27 -10.51 -10.97
N GLY A 19 -34.63 -11.57 -11.48
CA GLY A 19 -33.20 -11.53 -11.81
C GLY A 19 -32.86 -10.59 -12.96
N GLU A 20 -33.70 -10.48 -13.99
CA GLU A 20 -33.55 -9.51 -15.08
C GLU A 20 -33.80 -8.08 -14.59
N ASP A 21 -34.84 -7.86 -13.78
CA ASP A 21 -35.17 -6.55 -13.21
C ASP A 21 -34.01 -6.04 -12.33
N LEU A 22 -33.45 -6.90 -11.49
CA LEU A 22 -32.28 -6.58 -10.67
C LEU A 22 -31.05 -6.26 -11.53
N GLU A 23 -30.83 -6.98 -12.62
CA GLU A 23 -29.71 -6.71 -13.51
C GLU A 23 -29.84 -5.37 -14.22
N ALA A 24 -31.05 -5.04 -14.70
CA ALA A 24 -31.36 -3.78 -15.35
C ALA A 24 -31.14 -2.58 -14.42
N GLU A 25 -31.51 -2.71 -13.15
CA GLU A 25 -31.29 -1.68 -12.12
C GLU A 25 -29.81 -1.56 -11.71
N ILE A 26 -29.08 -2.66 -11.64
CA ILE A 26 -27.68 -2.67 -11.16
C ILE A 26 -26.69 -2.21 -12.23
N ARG A 27 -26.93 -2.54 -13.50
CA ARG A 27 -26.01 -2.28 -14.62
C ARG A 27 -25.59 -0.80 -14.73
N PRO A 28 -26.49 0.21 -14.61
CA PRO A 28 -26.11 1.62 -14.60
C PRO A 28 -25.17 2.01 -13.46
N PHE A 29 -25.23 1.34 -12.30
CA PHE A 29 -24.33 1.61 -11.18
C PHE A 29 -22.93 0.99 -11.38
N GLN A 30 -22.83 -0.09 -12.14
CA GLN A 30 -21.56 -0.73 -12.49
C GLN A 30 -20.82 0.03 -13.60
N GLU A 31 -21.56 0.62 -14.54
CA GLU A 31 -21.01 1.40 -15.66
C GLU A 31 -20.51 2.78 -15.24
N ARG A 32 -20.94 3.28 -14.07
CA ARG A 32 -20.38 4.49 -13.48
C ARG A 32 -18.91 4.24 -13.17
N LEU A 33 -18.02 4.87 -13.95
CA LEU A 33 -16.64 5.03 -13.53
C LEU A 33 -16.65 5.58 -12.10
N PRO A 34 -15.84 5.04 -11.19
CA PRO A 34 -15.77 5.57 -9.84
C PRO A 34 -15.37 7.04 -9.93
N PHE A 35 -16.34 7.92 -9.60
CA PHE A 35 -16.16 9.35 -9.55
C PHE A 35 -15.79 9.74 -8.11
N GLY A 36 -14.75 10.55 -7.98
CA GLY A 36 -14.05 10.81 -6.73
C GLY A 36 -12.54 10.62 -6.92
N LEU A 37 -11.72 11.11 -5.98
CA LEU A 37 -10.31 10.71 -5.95
C LEU A 37 -10.26 9.18 -5.86
N ASN A 38 -9.94 8.53 -6.97
CA ASN A 38 -9.57 7.13 -7.00
C ASN A 38 -8.19 7.07 -6.36
N PHE A 39 -8.15 6.87 -5.04
CA PHE A 39 -6.95 6.39 -4.40
C PHE A 39 -6.73 4.98 -4.92
N GLU A 40 -5.99 4.87 -6.03
CA GLU A 40 -5.26 3.67 -6.35
C GLU A 40 -4.57 3.24 -5.05
N ARG A 41 -4.60 1.95 -4.69
CA ARG A 41 -3.82 1.46 -3.53
C ARG A 41 -2.32 1.52 -3.81
N HIS A 42 -1.86 2.55 -4.51
CA HIS A 42 -0.49 2.97 -4.51
C HIS A 42 -0.20 3.51 -3.12
N ALA A 43 0.19 2.61 -2.22
CA ALA A 43 1.00 3.02 -1.09
C ALA A 43 2.26 3.62 -1.72
N PRO A 44 2.53 4.94 -1.59
CA PRO A 44 3.73 5.51 -2.15
C PRO A 44 4.92 4.75 -1.59
N GLU A 45 5.84 4.35 -2.47
CA GLU A 45 6.87 3.33 -2.21
C GLU A 45 7.78 3.65 -1.01
N ALA A 46 7.82 4.91 -0.55
CA ALA A 46 8.29 5.30 0.78
C ALA A 46 7.78 6.72 1.12
N VAL A 47 6.88 6.85 2.10
CA VAL A 47 6.50 8.17 2.65
C VAL A 47 7.40 8.50 3.83
N GLU A 48 8.11 9.63 3.76
CA GLU A 48 8.88 10.16 4.90
C GLU A 48 7.92 10.85 5.87
N LEU A 49 7.66 10.22 7.01
CA LEU A 49 6.74 10.73 8.03
C LEU A 49 7.52 11.44 9.14
N ALA A 50 7.62 12.77 9.04
CA ALA A 50 8.20 13.60 10.08
C ALA A 50 7.41 13.44 11.40
N GLY A 51 8.12 13.21 12.51
CA GLY A 51 7.50 13.04 13.83
C GLY A 51 7.01 11.63 14.15
N HIS A 52 7.22 10.65 13.27
CA HIS A 52 6.94 9.26 13.62
C HIS A 52 7.98 8.68 14.58
N LYS A 53 7.48 7.98 15.61
CA LYS A 53 8.34 7.31 16.60
C LYS A 53 9.11 6.18 15.92
N ILE A 54 10.43 6.28 15.96
CA ILE A 54 11.35 5.27 15.42
C ILE A 54 11.28 3.99 16.28
N ARG A 55 11.33 2.82 15.64
CA ARG A 55 11.38 1.50 16.28
C ARG A 55 12.48 0.65 15.66
N LYS A 56 12.88 -0.43 16.31
CA LYS A 56 13.71 -1.47 15.70
C LYS A 56 13.03 -1.98 14.42
N GLY A 57 13.78 -2.05 13.32
CA GLY A 57 13.28 -2.40 11.98
C GLY A 57 12.74 -1.23 11.16
N SER A 58 12.59 -0.02 11.73
CA SER A 58 12.21 1.17 10.96
C SER A 58 13.25 1.46 9.88
N LYS A 59 12.76 1.77 8.67
CA LYS A 59 13.56 2.33 7.58
C LYS A 59 13.66 3.84 7.77
N VAL A 60 14.88 4.38 7.80
CA VAL A 60 15.15 5.79 8.10
C VAL A 60 16.19 6.37 7.14
N ARG A 61 16.26 7.70 7.09
CA ARG A 61 17.33 8.46 6.44
C ARG A 61 18.07 9.31 7.46
N VAL A 62 19.37 9.50 7.24
CA VAL A 62 20.21 10.32 8.11
C VAL A 62 20.24 11.74 7.55
N LEU A 63 19.71 12.69 8.31
CA LEU A 63 19.75 14.10 7.94
C LEU A 63 21.16 14.66 8.09
N PRO A 64 21.58 15.61 7.23
CA PRO A 64 22.82 16.35 7.42
C PRO A 64 22.77 17.19 8.70
N SER A 65 23.94 17.62 9.18
CA SER A 65 24.04 18.51 10.35
C SER A 65 23.13 19.73 10.20
N ARG A 66 22.45 20.11 11.29
CA ARG A 66 21.50 21.23 11.32
C ARG A 66 22.16 22.50 10.76
N GLY A 67 21.48 23.16 9.82
CA GLY A 67 21.97 24.38 9.17
C GLY A 67 22.81 24.14 7.91
N SER A 68 23.13 22.89 7.57
CA SER A 68 23.77 22.56 6.29
C SER A 68 22.75 22.48 5.15
N THR A 69 23.12 23.00 3.99
CA THR A 69 22.40 22.82 2.71
C THR A 69 22.96 21.68 1.87
N ALA A 70 23.93 20.93 2.41
CA ALA A 70 24.50 19.78 1.73
C ALA A 70 23.44 18.67 1.58
N ARG A 71 23.53 17.90 0.51
CA ARG A 71 22.57 16.84 0.16
C ARG A 71 22.48 15.72 1.22
N GLY A 72 23.49 15.55 2.06
CA GLY A 72 23.55 14.49 3.07
C GLY A 72 23.70 13.08 2.48
N ASP A 73 23.53 12.06 3.33
CA ASP A 73 23.51 10.67 2.90
C ASP A 73 22.14 10.30 2.32
N GLN A 74 22.13 9.72 1.12
CA GLN A 74 20.90 9.37 0.39
C GLN A 74 20.43 7.93 0.66
N ARG A 75 21.24 7.11 1.35
CA ARG A 75 20.93 5.71 1.65
C ARG A 75 19.73 5.62 2.59
N VAL A 76 18.93 4.58 2.38
CA VAL A 76 17.95 4.13 3.38
C VAL A 76 18.68 3.21 4.34
N TRP A 77 18.46 3.40 5.63
CA TRP A 77 19.05 2.63 6.73
C TRP A 77 17.97 1.88 7.49
N VAL A 78 18.33 0.77 8.15
CA VAL A 78 17.45 0.01 9.04
C VAL A 78 17.94 0.15 10.46
N VAL A 79 17.03 0.49 11.37
CA VAL A 79 17.31 0.58 12.80
C VAL A 79 17.46 -0.81 13.41
N THR A 80 18.61 -1.07 14.02
CA THR A 80 18.93 -2.37 14.65
C THR A 80 18.78 -2.34 16.17
N ALA A 81 19.08 -1.21 16.81
CA ALA A 81 18.89 -0.98 18.24
C ALA A 81 18.63 0.50 18.53
N ILE A 82 17.90 0.77 19.61
CA ILE A 82 17.65 2.11 20.14
C ILE A 82 18.19 2.12 21.58
N LYS A 83 19.14 3.01 21.85
CA LYS A 83 19.72 3.29 23.16
C LYS A 83 19.16 4.63 23.67
N GLU A 84 19.56 5.04 24.87
CA GLU A 84 19.07 6.27 25.50
C GLU A 84 19.36 7.52 24.63
N ASP A 85 20.60 7.67 24.16
CA ASP A 85 21.03 8.84 23.37
C ASP A 85 21.42 8.53 21.91
N SER A 86 21.34 7.26 21.49
CA SER A 86 21.84 6.85 20.17
C SER A 86 21.03 5.72 19.55
N VAL A 87 21.15 5.59 18.23
CA VAL A 87 20.47 4.58 17.44
C VAL A 87 21.50 3.86 16.58
N ASP A 88 21.57 2.54 16.71
CA ASP A 88 22.44 1.73 15.87
C ASP A 88 21.71 1.39 14.56
N ILE A 89 22.32 1.73 13.42
CA ILE A 89 21.75 1.54 12.09
C ILE A 89 22.65 0.68 11.20
N THR A 90 22.04 -0.04 10.27
CA THR A 90 22.75 -0.82 9.24
C THR A 90 22.15 -0.56 7.86
N THR A 91 22.92 -0.73 6.80
CA THR A 91 22.36 -0.69 5.45
C THR A 91 21.44 -1.90 5.27
N PRO A 92 20.30 -1.76 4.57
CA PRO A 92 19.50 -2.90 4.18
C PRO A 92 20.42 -3.86 3.43
N GLN A 93 20.64 -5.06 3.97
CA GLN A 93 21.28 -6.11 3.21
C GLN A 93 20.44 -6.28 1.94
N HIS A 94 21.07 -6.14 0.78
CA HIS A 94 20.47 -6.52 -0.49
C HIS A 94 20.15 -8.00 -0.34
N ARG A 95 18.90 -8.34 -0.03
CA ARG A 95 18.39 -9.71 -0.12
C ARG A 95 18.42 -9.99 -1.61
N GLY A 96 19.55 -10.52 -2.07
CA GLY A 96 19.80 -10.78 -3.47
C GLY A 96 18.63 -11.54 -4.05
N ASP A 97 18.23 -11.10 -5.24
CA ASP A 97 17.60 -11.95 -6.23
C ASP A 97 18.32 -13.29 -6.22
N ARG A 98 17.67 -14.27 -5.59
CA ARG A 98 17.85 -15.66 -5.93
C ARG A 98 16.51 -16.16 -6.39
N ASP A 99 16.56 -16.72 -7.60
CA ASP A 99 15.60 -17.61 -8.21
C ASP A 99 14.47 -16.89 -8.97
N PHE A 100 14.75 -16.51 -10.22
CA PHE A 100 13.97 -16.94 -11.40
C PHE A 100 14.82 -16.76 -12.67
N ASN A 101 15.62 -17.78 -12.99
CA ASN A 101 15.99 -18.11 -14.37
C ASN A 101 15.78 -19.62 -14.53
N GLY A 102 14.95 -20.00 -15.50
CA GLY A 102 14.48 -21.37 -15.75
C GLY A 102 13.10 -21.34 -16.37
#